data_AF-A0A8T3LM65-F1
#
_entry.id   AF-A0A8T3LM65-F1
#
_cell.length_a   1.000
_cell.length_b   1.000
_cell.length_c   1.000
_cell.angle_alpha   90.00
_cell.angle_beta   90.00
_cell.angle_gamma   90.00
#
_symmetry.space_group_name_H-M   'P 1'
#
loop_
_entity.id
_entity.type
_entity.pdbx_description
1 polymer ?
#
loop_
_entity_poly.entity_id
_entity_poly.type
_entity_poly.pdbx_seq_one_letter_code
_entity_poly.pdbx_strand_id
1 'polypeptide(L)' 'TGLRPWLQDLTESEQQLFLKRYHQMLEEQYPLQENGQILLAFPRLFIVARRME' A
#
# COMPACT_ATOMS: atom_id res chain seq x y z
N THR A 1 5.20 -1.72 5.54
CA THR A 1 4.74 -1.25 4.23
C THR A 1 5.94 -0.95 3.35
N GLY A 2 5.80 -1.04 2.03
CA GLY A 2 6.87 -0.74 1.07
C GLY A 2 7.09 0.76 0.82
N LEU A 3 6.47 1.64 1.63
CA LEU A 3 6.50 3.10 1.41
C LEU A 3 7.77 3.76 1.97
N ARG A 4 8.37 3.20 3.03
CA ARG A 4 9.54 3.79 3.72
C ARG A 4 10.74 4.08 2.80
N PRO A 5 11.14 3.19 1.86
CA PRO A 5 12.23 3.47 0.94
C PRO A 5 12.01 4.72 0.07
N TRP A 6 10.77 5.11 -0.18
CA TRP A 6 10.45 6.30 -0.98
C TRP A 6 10.51 7.60 -0.18
N LEU A 7 10.43 7.52 1.15
CA LEU A 7 10.41 8.67 2.05
C LEU A 7 11.79 8.98 2.64
N GLN A 8 12.68 7.99 2.71
CA GLN A 8 13.93 8.06 3.47
C GLN A 8 14.88 9.16 2.98
N ASP A 9 14.87 9.46 1.68
CA ASP A 9 15.79 10.43 1.05
C ASP A 9 15.15 11.82 0.90
N LEU A 10 13.90 11.99 1.34
CA LEU A 10 13.15 13.23 1.24
C LEU A 10 13.28 14.07 2.52
N THR A 11 13.35 15.38 2.34
CA THR A 11 13.18 16.33 3.45
C THR A 11 11.76 16.26 4.01
N GLU A 12 11.55 16.80 5.22
CA GLU A 12 10.24 16.75 5.87
C GLU A 12 9.13 17.40 5.02
N SER A 13 9.41 18.53 4.36
CA SER A 13 8.44 19.20 3.48
C SER A 13 8.09 18.36 2.25
N GLU A 14 9.08 17.69 1.65
CA GLU A 14 8.89 16.81 0.51
C GLU A 14 8.11 15.55 0.90
N GLN A 15 8.36 14.99 2.09
CA GLN A 15 7.59 13.86 2.62
C GLN A 15 6.11 14.25 2.78
N GLN A 16 5.82 15.43 3.33
CA GLN A 16 4.42 15.90 3.47
C GLN A 16 3.73 16.05 2.11
N LEU A 17 4.43 16.62 1.12
CA LEU A 17 3.90 16.77 -0.23
C LEU A 17 3.66 15.40 -0.89
N PHE A 18 4.62 14.48 -0.76
CA PHE A 18 4.54 13.12 -1.27
C PHE A 18 3.35 12.37 -0.67
N LEU A 19 3.23 12.40 0.67
CA LEU A 19 2.15 11.71 1.39
C LEU A 19 0.78 12.26 1.03
N LYS A 20 0.64 13.60 0.90
CA LYS A 20 -0.61 14.22 0.46
C LYS A 20 -1.04 13.71 -0.91
N ARG A 21 -0.12 13.70 -1.88
CA ARG A 21 -0.40 13.21 -3.23
C ARG A 21 -0.69 11.71 -3.25
N TYR A 22 0.08 10.92 -2.53
CA TYR A 22 -0.11 9.48 -2.41
C TYR A 22 -1.48 9.14 -1.81
N HIS A 23 -1.92 9.89 -0.79
CA HIS A 23 -3.23 9.72 -0.19
C HIS A 23 -4.37 10.00 -1.19
N GLN A 24 -4.30 11.09 -1.94
CA GLN A 24 -5.29 11.42 -2.98
C GLN A 24 -5.42 10.28 -4.00
N MET A 25 -4.29 9.72 -4.44
CA MET A 25 -4.30 8.58 -5.36
C MET A 25 -4.89 7.32 -4.74
N LEU A 26 -4.71 7.10 -3.43
CA LEU A 26 -5.33 5.98 -2.73
C LEU A 26 -6.85 6.13 -2.68
N GLU A 27 -7.37 7.33 -2.39
CA GLU A 27 -8.82 7.58 -2.35
C GLU A 27 -9.48 7.34 -3.71
N GLU A 28 -8.81 7.70 -4.80
CA GLU A 28 -9.29 7.46 -6.17
C GLU A 28 -9.34 5.96 -6.53
N GLN A 29 -8.35 5.19 -6.08
CA GLN A 29 -8.22 3.76 -6.45
C GLN A 29 -8.96 2.82 -5.49
N TYR A 30 -9.20 3.23 -4.25
CA TYR A 30 -9.87 2.45 -3.21
C TYR A 30 -11.10 3.19 -2.69
N PRO A 31 -12.19 3.24 -3.47
CA PRO A 31 -13.41 3.91 -3.06
C PRO A 31 -14.03 3.27 -1.81
N LEU A 32 -14.71 4.08 -1.00
CA LEU A 32 -15.46 3.62 0.15
C LEU A 32 -16.57 2.65 -0.26
N GLN A 33 -16.72 1.59 0.51
CA GLN A 33 -17.82 0.64 0.42
C GLN A 33 -19.03 1.19 1.20
N GLU A 34 -20.19 0.55 1.08
CA GLU A 34 -21.44 0.99 1.73
C GLU A 34 -21.33 1.14 3.26
N ASN A 35 -20.42 0.38 3.88
CA ASN A 35 -20.14 0.44 5.32
C ASN A 35 -19.11 1.53 5.72
N GLY A 36 -18.69 2.37 4.78
CA GLY A 36 -17.70 3.44 5.01
C GLY A 36 -16.26 2.94 5.17
N GLN A 37 -15.95 1.71 4.76
CA GLN A 37 -14.58 1.17 4.77
C GLN A 37 -14.02 1.03 3.35
N ILE A 38 -12.71 0.88 3.22
CA ILE A 38 -12.04 0.57 1.95
C ILE A 38 -11.70 -0.92 1.86
N LEU A 39 -11.67 -1.47 0.65
CA LEU A 39 -11.21 -2.84 0.39
C LEU A 39 -9.81 -2.85 -0.25
N LEU A 40 -8.77 -3.02 0.56
CA LEU A 40 -7.38 -3.08 0.09
C LEU A 40 -6.99 -4.53 -0.26
N ALA A 41 -6.70 -4.79 -1.53
CA ALA A 41 -6.26 -6.11 -1.97
C ALA A 41 -4.83 -6.42 -1.47
N PHE A 42 -4.65 -7.62 -0.92
CA PHE A 42 -3.34 -8.13 -0.49
C PHE A 42 -3.10 -9.53 -1.07
N PRO A 43 -2.76 -9.64 -2.37
CA PRO A 43 -2.52 -10.92 -3.01
C PRO A 43 -1.32 -11.63 -2.38
N ARG A 44 -1.48 -12.92 -2.06
CA ARG A 44 -0.44 -13.74 -1.43
C ARG A 44 -0.19 -14.98 -2.27
N LEU A 45 1.08 -15.28 -2.50
CA LEU A 45 1.52 -16.54 -3.09
C LEU A 45 1.74 -17.55 -1.96
N PHE A 46 1.17 -18.75 -2.11
CA PHE A 46 1.39 -19.87 -1.20
C PHE A 46 2.07 -20.99 -1.96
N ILE A 47 3.11 -21.59 -1.37
CA ILE A 47 3.87 -22.69 -1.95
C ILE A 47 3.88 -23.83 -0.92
N VAL A 48 3.49 -25.03 -1.35
CA VAL A 48 3.57 -26.25 -0.55
C VAL A 48 4.46 -27.24 -1.28
N ALA A 49 5.54 -27.67 -0.61
CA ALA A 49 6.45 -28.68 -1.13
C ALA A 49 6.41 -29.92 -0.23
N ARG A 50 6.39 -31.11 -0.85
CA ARG A 50 6.58 -32.39 -0.16
C ARG A 50 7.80 -33.08 -0.75
N ARG A 51 8.62 -33.72 0.10
CA ARG A 51 9.65 -34.62 -0.38
C ARG A 51 8.97 -35.83 -1.03
N MET A 52 9.38 -36.19 -2.25
CA MET A 52 9.02 -37.47 -2.85
C MET A 52 9.99 -38.52 -2.30
N GLU A 53 9.47 -39.59 -1.71
CA GLU A 53 10.23 -40.81 -1.43
C GLU A 53 10.19 -41.73 -2.65
#